data_AF-A0A1B9JWM0-F1
#
_entry.id   AF-A0A1B9JWM0-F1
#
_cell.length_a   1.000
_cell.length_b   1.000
_cell.length_c   1.000
_cell.angle_alpha   90.00
_cell.angle_beta   90.00
_cell.angle_gamma   90.00
#
_symmetry.space_group_name_H-M   'P 1'
#
loop_
_entity.id
_entity.type
_entity.pdbx_description
1 polymer ?
#
loop_
_entity_poly.entity_id
_entity_poly.type
_entity_poly.pdbx_seq_one_letter_code
_entity_poly.pdbx_strand_id
1 'polypeptide(L)'
;MTKATDTNSLLGITISDGTTQTTYTPENNTSTTDNPIVLPVENQSFADIGMSVPPTTNSITLNELIGAPNNYWGDDDGDGQGVNGVTATGSLSVTITDKNGQSVSRDTVLSLCDKAPYKVELTSTSGSLTTQYGLPSSTNFSGGTAIYYISPKEAPKICYAAPNLAMGENTGFIPGWYFAGPTTIWNPDKGFLTQSNTPSSYGLNFPTTGINRAHFDLQIDGIDASKLTWPAVTRDGITATMTPTDNKSNTIRVTLTGPAVTAEQTNLDSPGALRAPILPQTFELVGYNSSNVAIVKYGFVLKKWFVMRTGLLRGDSAKYYDTYPKMLSWCTGLGSGYRLTQVKDLTNSVCSGAGSTNSLCQGAIGATPSSSGNHYQRNIDAGLLAEWGNLSPIVVTNYGSWASDGSGPDRFIVDGLHGNVHSRSPDLDSAGYCVYP
;
A
#
# COMPACT_ATOMS: atom_id res chain seq x y z
N MET A 1 30.58 37.36 -29.61
CA MET A 1 29.24 37.02 -30.17
C MET A 1 28.48 36.33 -29.06
N THR A 2 27.58 37.05 -28.39
CA THR A 2 26.93 36.59 -27.14
C THR A 2 25.92 35.46 -27.44
N LYS A 3 26.30 34.20 -27.26
CA LYS A 3 25.46 33.04 -27.57
C LYS A 3 24.72 32.47 -26.36
N ALA A 4 23.51 32.97 -26.15
CA ALA A 4 22.41 32.22 -25.56
C ALA A 4 21.26 32.24 -26.57
N THR A 5 21.16 31.20 -27.42
CA THR A 5 20.15 31.15 -28.50
C THR A 5 18.92 30.31 -28.13
N ASP A 6 19.00 29.50 -27.07
CA ASP A 6 17.88 28.72 -26.53
C ASP A 6 18.08 28.44 -25.03
N THR A 7 17.05 27.91 -24.39
CA THR A 7 17.04 27.55 -22.96
C THR A 7 17.36 26.08 -22.71
N ASN A 8 17.74 25.30 -23.73
CA ASN A 8 17.90 23.85 -23.62
C ASN A 8 19.01 23.47 -22.64
N SER A 9 20.09 24.25 -22.57
CA SER A 9 21.17 24.05 -21.60
C SER A 9 20.77 24.42 -20.17
N LEU A 10 19.83 25.37 -19.98
CA LEU A 10 19.34 25.79 -18.66
C LEU A 10 18.37 24.78 -18.05
N LEU A 11 17.63 24.08 -18.91
CA LEU A 11 16.58 23.12 -18.54
C LEU A 11 17.08 21.66 -18.52
N GLY A 12 18.39 21.43 -18.64
CA GLY A 12 18.98 20.10 -18.54
C GLY A 12 19.11 19.59 -17.10
N ILE A 13 19.19 18.27 -16.97
CA ILE A 13 19.56 17.58 -15.74
C ILE A 13 20.79 16.70 -15.95
N THR A 14 21.66 16.61 -14.96
CA THR A 14 22.84 15.74 -14.98
C THR A 14 22.77 14.74 -13.83
N ILE A 15 22.90 13.47 -14.15
CA ILE A 15 22.87 12.38 -13.18
C ILE A 15 24.24 11.71 -13.15
N SER A 16 24.73 11.38 -11.95
CA SER A 16 26.09 10.88 -11.72
C SER A 16 26.09 9.68 -10.78
N ASP A 17 27.02 8.75 -11.02
CA ASP A 17 27.39 7.68 -10.09
C ASP A 17 28.70 7.97 -9.33
N GLY A 18 29.25 9.18 -9.50
CA GLY A 18 30.55 9.60 -8.97
C GLY A 18 31.73 9.35 -9.92
N THR A 19 31.55 8.53 -10.95
CA THR A 19 32.57 8.19 -11.96
C THR A 19 32.14 8.58 -13.38
N THR A 20 30.87 8.39 -13.70
CA THR A 20 30.24 8.71 -14.97
C THR A 20 29.12 9.72 -14.74
N GLN A 21 28.94 10.61 -15.71
CA GLN A 21 27.85 11.59 -15.71
C GLN A 21 27.08 11.49 -17.02
N THR A 22 25.75 11.49 -16.93
CA THR A 22 24.86 11.54 -18.08
C THR A 22 24.01 12.80 -17.99
N THR A 23 24.02 13.61 -19.05
CA THR A 23 23.21 14.82 -19.14
C THR A 23 22.02 14.59 -20.06
N TYR A 24 20.83 14.86 -19.54
CA TYR A 24 19.57 14.88 -20.27
C TYR A 24 19.17 16.33 -20.51
N THR A 25 18.80 16.65 -21.73
CA THR A 25 18.30 17.96 -22.17
C THR A 25 16.86 17.80 -22.68
N PRO A 26 16.12 18.89 -22.89
CA PRO A 26 14.79 18.82 -23.49
C PRO A 26 14.76 18.08 -24.84
N GLU A 27 15.86 18.11 -25.60
CA GLU A 27 15.95 17.50 -26.94
C GLU A 27 16.18 15.99 -26.92
N ASN A 28 16.88 15.46 -25.91
CA ASN A 28 17.25 14.04 -25.85
C ASN A 28 16.46 13.25 -24.79
N ASN A 29 15.65 13.93 -23.99
CA ASN A 29 14.85 13.31 -22.95
C ASN A 29 13.66 12.53 -23.54
N THR A 30 13.71 11.21 -23.38
CA THR A 30 12.63 10.29 -23.78
C THR A 30 11.90 9.68 -22.59
N SER A 31 12.10 10.23 -21.39
CA SER A 31 11.53 9.68 -20.16
C SER A 31 10.01 9.81 -20.12
N THR A 32 9.35 8.78 -19.61
CA THR A 32 7.92 8.75 -19.38
C THR A 32 7.63 8.13 -18.01
N THR A 33 6.36 8.11 -17.60
CA THR A 33 5.93 7.38 -16.40
C THR A 33 6.24 5.88 -16.48
N ASP A 34 6.21 5.30 -17.67
CA ASP A 34 6.45 3.87 -17.87
C ASP A 34 7.93 3.55 -18.13
N ASN A 35 8.70 4.55 -18.57
CA ASN A 35 10.13 4.46 -18.81
C ASN A 35 10.87 5.66 -18.20
N PRO A 36 10.97 5.73 -16.86
CA PRO A 36 11.65 6.81 -16.18
C PRO A 36 13.17 6.67 -16.26
N ILE A 37 13.89 7.78 -16.05
CA ILE A 37 15.33 7.76 -15.82
C ILE A 37 15.59 7.17 -14.44
N VAL A 38 16.29 6.04 -14.38
CA VAL A 38 16.66 5.38 -13.13
C VAL A 38 17.96 5.97 -12.63
N LEU A 39 17.95 6.49 -11.39
CA LEU A 39 19.17 6.95 -10.75
C LEU A 39 20.20 5.81 -10.66
N PRO A 40 21.51 6.09 -10.77
CA PRO A 40 22.52 5.05 -10.85
C PRO A 40 22.91 4.49 -9.47
N VAL A 41 22.72 5.25 -8.39
CA VAL A 41 23.15 4.89 -7.03
C VAL A 41 21.95 4.84 -6.08
N GLU A 42 21.98 3.89 -5.14
CA GLU A 42 20.94 3.74 -4.13
C GLU A 42 20.94 4.93 -3.14
N ASN A 43 19.80 5.22 -2.54
CA ASN A 43 19.62 6.29 -1.54
C ASN A 43 19.93 7.71 -2.03
N GLN A 44 19.91 7.96 -3.35
CA GLN A 44 20.02 9.30 -3.91
C GLN A 44 18.72 10.11 -3.73
N SER A 45 18.88 11.43 -3.76
CA SER A 45 17.85 12.47 -3.65
C SER A 45 17.86 13.37 -4.89
N PHE A 46 16.97 14.37 -4.95
CA PHE A 46 17.01 15.38 -6.01
C PHE A 46 18.13 16.42 -5.84
N ALA A 47 18.78 16.47 -4.68
CA ALA A 47 19.98 17.26 -4.46
C ALA A 47 21.21 16.65 -5.16
N ASP A 48 21.17 15.33 -5.45
CA ASP A 48 22.22 14.61 -6.17
C ASP A 48 22.09 14.72 -7.71
N ILE A 49 20.99 15.30 -8.19
CA ILE A 49 20.75 15.55 -9.60
C ILE A 49 21.22 16.97 -9.92
N GLY A 50 22.24 17.08 -10.76
CA GLY A 50 22.75 18.36 -11.25
C GLY A 50 21.68 19.09 -12.05
N MET A 51 21.42 20.34 -11.66
CA MET A 51 20.51 21.26 -12.35
C MET A 51 21.10 22.67 -12.28
N SER A 52 20.71 23.55 -13.20
CA SER A 52 21.08 24.97 -13.13
C SER A 52 20.44 25.68 -11.92
N VAL A 53 19.30 25.18 -11.43
CA VAL A 53 18.72 25.64 -10.17
C VAL A 53 19.47 24.98 -9.01
N PRO A 54 20.10 25.75 -8.09
CA PRO A 54 20.86 25.18 -6.98
C PRO A 54 20.02 24.25 -6.10
N PRO A 55 20.61 23.21 -5.50
CA PRO A 55 19.87 22.19 -4.74
C PRO A 55 19.18 22.72 -3.49
N THR A 56 19.59 23.88 -2.97
CA THR A 56 19.02 24.50 -1.75
C THR A 56 17.80 25.40 -2.02
N THR A 57 17.40 25.57 -3.29
CA THR A 57 16.28 26.42 -3.68
C THR A 57 15.47 25.79 -4.82
N ASN A 58 14.23 26.25 -4.98
CA ASN A 58 13.37 25.87 -6.10
C ASN A 58 13.30 26.93 -7.20
N SER A 59 13.98 28.06 -7.02
CA SER A 59 14.04 29.12 -8.02
C SER A 59 15.33 29.95 -7.89
N ILE A 60 15.81 30.48 -9.00
CA ILE A 60 16.95 31.40 -9.09
C ILE A 60 16.72 32.39 -10.23
N THR A 61 17.11 33.66 -10.05
CA THR A 61 17.09 34.60 -11.16
C THR A 61 18.26 34.35 -12.11
N LEU A 62 18.08 34.60 -13.41
CA LEU A 62 19.18 34.41 -14.36
C LEU A 62 20.36 35.36 -14.08
N ASN A 63 20.09 36.51 -13.46
CA ASN A 63 21.15 37.43 -13.02
C ASN A 63 21.99 36.86 -11.88
N GLU A 64 21.38 36.17 -10.91
CA GLU A 64 22.11 35.46 -9.83
C GLU A 64 22.85 34.22 -10.35
N LEU A 65 22.32 33.58 -11.39
CA LEU A 65 22.93 32.42 -12.02
C LEU A 65 24.25 32.78 -12.74
N ILE A 66 24.31 33.92 -13.42
CA ILE A 66 25.55 34.43 -14.02
C ILE A 66 26.49 35.09 -12.98
N GLY A 67 25.93 35.54 -11.85
CA GLY A 67 26.67 36.16 -10.76
C GLY A 67 27.40 35.16 -9.85
N ALA A 68 28.27 35.66 -8.98
CA ALA A 68 28.89 34.86 -7.94
C ALA A 68 27.82 34.34 -6.95
N PRO A 69 27.94 33.10 -6.44
CA PRO A 69 29.05 32.16 -6.64
C PRO A 69 28.92 31.25 -7.87
N ASN A 70 27.79 31.29 -8.59
CA ASN A 70 27.48 30.34 -9.66
C ASN A 70 28.35 30.55 -10.91
N ASN A 71 28.58 31.81 -11.29
CA ASN A 71 29.40 32.22 -12.44
C ASN A 71 29.05 31.45 -13.74
N TYR A 72 27.77 31.15 -13.97
CA TYR A 72 27.31 30.32 -15.08
C TYR A 72 27.17 31.14 -16.37
N TRP A 73 28.30 31.63 -16.88
CA TRP A 73 28.40 32.35 -18.15
C TRP A 73 29.79 32.20 -18.75
N GLY A 74 29.91 32.48 -20.05
CA GLY A 74 31.18 32.51 -20.77
C GLY A 74 31.16 33.65 -21.79
N ASP A 75 32.32 34.22 -22.05
CA ASP A 75 32.51 35.36 -22.95
C ASP A 75 33.74 35.10 -23.82
N ASP A 76 33.49 34.93 -25.11
CA ASP A 76 34.49 34.55 -26.10
C ASP A 76 35.33 35.73 -26.59
N ASP A 77 34.77 36.95 -26.55
CA ASP A 77 35.38 38.18 -27.10
C ASP A 77 35.70 39.25 -26.04
N GLY A 78 35.41 38.99 -24.77
CA GLY A 78 35.82 39.83 -23.63
C GLY A 78 34.91 41.05 -23.40
N ASP A 79 33.74 41.10 -24.06
CA ASP A 79 32.83 42.25 -24.03
C ASP A 79 31.88 42.29 -22.82
N GLY A 80 31.86 41.20 -22.04
CA GLY A 80 31.11 41.03 -20.80
C GLY A 80 31.97 41.14 -19.54
N GLN A 81 33.28 41.39 -19.68
CA GLN A 81 34.21 41.48 -18.54
C GLN A 81 34.06 42.81 -17.78
N GLY A 82 34.12 42.75 -16.44
CA GLY A 82 34.06 43.91 -15.55
C GLY A 82 32.83 43.95 -14.63
N VAL A 83 32.78 44.93 -13.74
CA VAL A 83 31.62 45.12 -12.84
C VAL A 83 30.40 45.52 -13.68
N ASN A 84 29.34 44.71 -13.63
CA ASN A 84 28.13 44.86 -14.46
C ASN A 84 28.38 44.78 -15.98
N GLY A 85 29.43 44.07 -16.41
CA GLY A 85 29.72 43.86 -17.83
C GLY A 85 28.66 43.02 -18.55
N VAL A 86 27.94 42.17 -17.81
CA VAL A 86 26.81 41.36 -18.28
C VAL A 86 25.64 41.38 -17.29
N THR A 87 24.42 41.45 -17.82
CA THR A 87 23.17 41.38 -17.06
C THR A 87 22.20 40.44 -17.73
N ALA A 88 21.46 39.65 -16.94
CA ALA A 88 20.42 38.76 -17.45
C ALA A 88 19.07 39.04 -16.80
N THR A 89 17.99 38.98 -17.58
CA THR A 89 16.61 39.04 -17.08
C THR A 89 15.94 37.68 -17.16
N GLY A 90 14.96 37.44 -16.29
CA GLY A 90 14.23 36.18 -16.20
C GLY A 90 14.66 35.30 -15.02
N SER A 91 14.06 34.12 -14.91
CA SER A 91 14.31 33.17 -13.83
C SER A 91 14.18 31.72 -14.27
N LEU A 92 14.82 30.84 -13.52
CA LEU A 92 14.66 29.39 -13.57
C LEU A 92 13.93 28.92 -12.33
N SER A 93 13.08 27.91 -12.48
CA SER A 93 12.39 27.26 -11.38
C SER A 93 12.29 25.76 -11.58
N VAL A 94 12.17 25.04 -10.48
CA VAL A 94 11.94 23.60 -10.45
C VAL A 94 10.69 23.30 -9.61
N THR A 95 9.87 22.37 -10.09
CA THR A 95 8.80 21.76 -9.31
C THR A 95 9.00 20.26 -9.32
N ILE A 96 8.92 19.64 -8.15
CA ILE A 96 9.15 18.21 -7.98
C ILE A 96 7.92 17.61 -7.31
N THR A 97 7.33 16.60 -7.95
CA THR A 97 6.19 15.87 -7.39
C THR A 97 6.41 14.37 -7.43
N ASP A 98 5.80 13.65 -6.49
CA ASP A 98 5.69 12.19 -6.56
C ASP A 98 4.63 11.76 -7.60
N LYS A 99 4.48 10.45 -7.80
CA LYS A 99 3.50 9.86 -8.74
C LYS A 99 2.05 10.23 -8.46
N ASN A 100 1.76 10.63 -7.22
CA ASN A 100 0.43 11.06 -6.77
C ASN A 100 0.25 12.58 -6.85
N GLY A 101 1.23 13.31 -7.42
CA GLY A 101 1.20 14.77 -7.60
C GLY A 101 1.51 15.56 -6.32
N GLN A 102 1.98 14.91 -5.25
CA GLN A 102 2.36 15.61 -4.02
C GLN A 102 3.75 16.22 -4.16
N SER A 103 3.93 17.46 -3.70
CA SER A 103 5.23 18.13 -3.75
C SER A 103 6.28 17.42 -2.87
N VAL A 104 7.50 17.30 -3.39
CA VAL A 104 8.62 16.62 -2.72
C VAL A 104 9.80 17.58 -2.56
N SER A 105 10.50 17.48 -1.42
CA SER A 105 11.68 18.31 -1.14
C SER A 105 12.91 17.81 -1.89
N ARG A 106 13.88 18.70 -2.12
CA ARG A 106 15.16 18.39 -2.77
C ARG A 106 15.94 17.28 -2.05
N ASP A 107 15.94 17.32 -0.73
CA ASP A 107 16.70 16.39 0.13
C ASP A 107 15.96 15.07 0.42
N THR A 108 14.77 14.87 -0.16
CA THR A 108 14.05 13.61 0.03
C THR A 108 14.78 12.48 -0.68
N VAL A 109 15.21 11.48 0.10
CA VAL A 109 15.72 10.21 -0.44
C VAL A 109 14.58 9.52 -1.19
N LEU A 110 14.83 9.18 -2.46
CA LEU A 110 13.80 8.63 -3.34
C LEU A 110 13.48 7.19 -2.95
N SER A 111 12.19 6.87 -2.89
CA SER A 111 11.65 5.51 -2.71
C SER A 111 10.73 5.11 -3.87
N LEU A 112 10.67 3.80 -4.19
CA LEU A 112 9.68 3.29 -5.16
C LEU A 112 8.25 3.38 -4.63
N CYS A 113 8.01 2.82 -3.43
CA CYS A 113 6.66 2.55 -2.95
C CYS A 113 5.82 3.81 -2.82
N ASP A 114 4.73 3.86 -3.58
CA ASP A 114 3.75 4.95 -3.60
C ASP A 114 4.30 6.33 -4.00
N LYS A 115 5.52 6.38 -4.55
CA LYS A 115 6.18 7.66 -4.83
C LYS A 115 6.79 7.74 -6.23
N ALA A 116 7.45 6.69 -6.70
CA ALA A 116 8.09 6.67 -8.01
C ALA A 116 7.13 6.24 -9.14
N PRO A 117 7.35 6.69 -10.39
CA PRO A 117 8.34 7.70 -10.76
C PRO A 117 7.93 9.10 -10.30
N TYR A 118 8.92 9.90 -9.97
CA TYR A 118 8.74 11.31 -9.64
C TYR A 118 8.77 12.14 -10.91
N LYS A 119 8.05 13.27 -10.90
CA LYS A 119 8.06 14.26 -11.97
C LYS A 119 8.90 15.46 -11.55
N VAL A 120 9.94 15.77 -12.32
CA VAL A 120 10.74 16.99 -12.20
C VAL A 120 10.39 17.90 -13.37
N GLU A 121 9.83 19.07 -13.06
CA GLU A 121 9.47 20.09 -14.04
C GLU A 121 10.38 21.30 -13.88
N LEU A 122 11.24 21.54 -14.88
CA LEU A 122 12.11 22.71 -14.97
C LEU A 122 11.50 23.75 -15.90
N THR A 123 11.41 24.99 -15.46
CA THR A 123 10.85 26.09 -16.26
C THR A 123 11.77 27.30 -16.25
N SER A 124 11.99 27.87 -17.44
CA SER A 124 12.66 29.15 -17.66
C SER A 124 11.64 30.16 -18.16
N THR A 125 11.65 31.37 -17.61
CA THR A 125 10.91 32.49 -18.21
C THR A 125 11.61 32.97 -19.48
N SER A 126 10.93 33.76 -20.29
CA SER A 126 11.60 34.59 -21.30
C SER A 126 12.48 35.63 -20.62
N GLY A 127 13.46 36.14 -21.35
CA GLY A 127 14.39 37.12 -20.85
C GLY A 127 15.32 37.68 -21.93
N SER A 128 16.32 38.41 -21.46
CA SER A 128 17.33 39.05 -22.27
C SER A 128 18.70 38.92 -21.61
N LEU A 129 19.73 38.75 -22.44
CA LEU A 129 21.12 38.89 -22.04
C LEU A 129 21.63 40.22 -22.61
N THR A 130 22.21 41.06 -21.77
CA THR A 130 22.72 42.37 -22.16
C THR A 130 24.18 42.47 -21.75
N THR A 131 25.06 42.88 -22.68
CA THR A 131 26.46 43.17 -22.40
C THR A 131 26.76 44.64 -22.65
N GLN A 132 27.77 45.17 -21.96
CA GLN A 132 28.12 46.58 -22.05
C GLN A 132 28.73 46.95 -23.42
N TYR A 133 29.54 46.06 -23.99
CA TYR A 133 30.36 46.34 -25.17
C TYR A 133 30.01 45.48 -26.39
N GLY A 134 29.08 44.52 -26.26
CA GLY A 134 28.72 43.61 -27.35
C GLY A 134 27.89 44.22 -28.46
N LEU A 135 27.94 43.59 -29.63
CA LEU A 135 27.17 43.96 -30.82
C LEU A 135 26.44 42.72 -31.40
N PRO A 136 25.10 42.67 -31.39
CA PRO A 136 24.21 43.58 -30.66
C PRO A 136 24.45 43.52 -29.15
N SER A 137 24.25 44.63 -28.44
CA SER A 137 24.46 44.70 -26.98
C SER A 137 23.40 43.98 -26.17
N SER A 138 22.32 43.53 -26.79
CA SER A 138 21.29 42.72 -26.15
C SER A 138 20.72 41.68 -27.10
N THR A 139 20.50 40.48 -26.57
CA THR A 139 19.79 39.39 -27.23
C THR A 139 18.63 38.93 -26.34
N ASN A 140 17.52 38.53 -26.96
CA ASN A 140 16.35 38.01 -26.25
C ASN A 140 16.23 36.50 -26.48
N PHE A 141 15.71 35.79 -25.49
CA PHE A 141 15.38 34.38 -25.59
C PHE A 141 13.97 34.10 -25.06
N SER A 142 13.35 33.06 -25.60
CA SER A 142 12.05 32.57 -25.16
C SER A 142 12.19 31.66 -23.94
N GLY A 143 11.19 31.70 -23.06
CA GLY A 143 11.06 30.71 -21.98
C GLY A 143 10.75 29.31 -22.52
N GLY A 144 10.83 28.33 -21.63
CA GLY A 144 10.60 26.93 -21.95
C GLY A 144 10.36 26.09 -20.70
N THR A 145 9.82 24.88 -20.90
CA THR A 145 9.57 23.91 -19.83
C THR A 145 10.07 22.54 -20.26
N ALA A 146 10.71 21.82 -19.34
CA ALA A 146 11.17 20.45 -19.52
C ALA A 146 10.67 19.57 -18.38
N ILE A 147 10.15 18.38 -18.71
CA ILE A 147 9.61 17.43 -17.74
C ILE A 147 10.41 16.15 -17.80
N TYR A 148 10.95 15.72 -16.65
CA TYR A 148 11.70 14.48 -16.49
C TYR A 148 10.98 13.56 -15.52
N TYR A 149 10.91 12.27 -15.85
CA TYR A 149 10.42 11.24 -14.93
C TYR A 149 11.60 10.49 -14.34
N ILE A 150 11.73 10.48 -13.01
CA ILE A 150 12.88 9.94 -12.28
C ILE A 150 12.44 8.80 -11.37
N SER A 151 13.20 7.70 -11.32
CA SER A 151 13.02 6.61 -10.36
C SER A 151 14.32 6.34 -9.59
N PRO A 152 14.25 5.92 -8.32
CA PRO A 152 15.43 5.55 -7.55
C PRO A 152 16.12 4.31 -8.13
N LYS A 153 17.41 4.14 -7.79
CA LYS A 153 18.07 2.83 -7.91
C LYS A 153 17.55 1.91 -6.82
N GLU A 154 16.47 1.20 -7.10
CA GLU A 154 15.93 0.19 -6.19
C GLU A 154 15.43 -1.02 -6.99
N ALA A 155 15.58 -2.22 -6.42
CA ALA A 155 14.94 -3.40 -6.98
C ALA A 155 13.41 -3.30 -6.86
N PRO A 156 12.64 -3.88 -7.79
CA PRO A 156 11.19 -3.96 -7.66
C PRO A 156 10.80 -4.54 -6.30
N LYS A 157 9.72 -4.03 -5.70
CA LYS A 157 9.27 -4.47 -4.37
C LYS A 157 7.76 -4.46 -4.26
N ILE A 158 7.27 -5.33 -3.37
CA ILE A 158 5.86 -5.46 -3.06
C ILE A 158 5.56 -4.50 -1.91
N CYS A 159 4.83 -3.43 -2.21
CA CYS A 159 4.63 -2.30 -1.31
C CYS A 159 3.44 -2.48 -0.39
N TYR A 160 2.36 -3.06 -0.92
CA TYR A 160 1.12 -3.22 -0.20
C TYR A 160 0.49 -4.59 -0.45
N ALA A 161 -0.27 -5.06 0.53
CA ALA A 161 -1.20 -6.17 0.43
C ALA A 161 -2.61 -5.67 0.77
N ALA A 162 -3.49 -5.66 -0.22
CA ALA A 162 -4.82 -5.08 -0.14
C ALA A 162 -5.88 -6.17 0.02
N PRO A 163 -6.46 -6.38 1.22
CA PRO A 163 -7.71 -7.12 1.37
C PRO A 163 -8.88 -6.24 0.88
N ASN A 164 -10.11 -6.50 1.35
CA ASN A 164 -11.21 -5.57 1.12
C ASN A 164 -10.92 -4.21 1.78
N LEU A 165 -10.82 -3.14 1.00
CA LEU A 165 -10.56 -1.78 1.47
C LEU A 165 -11.81 -1.06 2.00
N ALA A 166 -13.01 -1.61 1.77
CA ALA A 166 -14.24 -1.04 2.30
C ALA A 166 -14.16 -0.91 3.83
N MET A 167 -14.55 0.26 4.35
CA MET A 167 -14.42 0.62 5.77
C MET A 167 -12.98 0.41 6.28
N GLY A 168 -12.01 0.89 5.49
CA GLY A 168 -10.61 1.04 5.90
C GLY A 168 -10.21 2.49 6.18
N GLU A 169 -11.15 3.41 6.18
CA GLU A 169 -10.93 4.85 6.34
C GLU A 169 -11.60 5.40 7.60
N ASN A 170 -11.24 6.64 7.97
CA ASN A 170 -11.78 7.33 9.15
C ASN A 170 -12.98 8.23 8.84
N THR A 171 -13.46 8.22 7.59
CA THR A 171 -14.56 9.04 7.07
C THR A 171 -15.88 8.27 6.95
N GLY A 172 -15.98 7.14 7.66
CA GLY A 172 -17.10 6.20 7.53
C GLY A 172 -18.48 6.77 7.90
N PHE A 173 -19.52 6.05 7.46
CA PHE A 173 -20.95 6.40 7.59
C PHE A 173 -21.46 6.57 9.04
N ILE A 174 -20.75 6.05 10.03
CA ILE A 174 -21.13 6.14 11.45
C ILE A 174 -20.19 7.14 12.15
N PRO A 175 -20.69 8.31 12.59
CA PRO A 175 -19.87 9.29 13.28
C PRO A 175 -19.14 8.71 14.50
N GLY A 176 -17.83 8.98 14.58
CA GLY A 176 -16.97 8.54 15.69
C GLY A 176 -16.41 7.12 15.56
N TRP A 177 -16.69 6.41 14.45
CA TRP A 177 -16.11 5.10 14.18
C TRP A 177 -14.93 5.25 13.22
N TYR A 178 -13.75 4.80 13.68
CA TYR A 178 -12.48 5.00 13.00
C TYR A 178 -11.85 3.65 12.67
N PHE A 179 -12.04 3.20 11.43
CA PHE A 179 -11.58 1.88 11.00
C PHE A 179 -10.12 1.89 10.54
N ALA A 180 -9.55 3.04 10.17
CA ALA A 180 -8.19 3.08 9.64
C ALA A 180 -7.18 2.74 10.73
N GLY A 181 -6.24 1.86 10.40
CA GLY A 181 -5.10 1.55 11.25
C GLY A 181 -4.07 2.68 11.31
N PRO A 182 -3.02 2.54 12.13
CA PRO A 182 -1.84 3.40 12.07
C PRO A 182 -1.28 3.50 10.65
N THR A 183 -0.85 4.69 10.24
CA THR A 183 -0.30 4.95 8.89
C THR A 183 0.98 4.17 8.58
N THR A 184 1.65 3.66 9.61
CA THR A 184 2.83 2.79 9.49
C THR A 184 2.48 1.34 9.08
N ILE A 185 1.21 0.93 9.22
CA ILE A 185 0.77 -0.43 8.89
C ILE A 185 -0.35 -0.45 7.86
N TRP A 186 -1.16 0.60 7.76
CA TRP A 186 -2.35 0.65 6.92
C TRP A 186 -2.44 1.97 6.13
N ASN A 187 -2.67 1.85 4.83
CA ASN A 187 -3.04 2.94 3.94
C ASN A 187 -4.48 2.71 3.47
N PRO A 188 -5.44 3.64 3.69
CA PRO A 188 -6.84 3.47 3.30
C PRO A 188 -7.07 3.13 1.82
N ASP A 189 -6.24 3.65 0.93
CA ASP A 189 -6.37 3.47 -0.52
C ASP A 189 -5.62 2.24 -1.05
N LYS A 190 -4.65 1.73 -0.28
CA LYS A 190 -3.69 0.72 -0.76
C LYS A 190 -3.66 -0.56 0.06
N GLY A 191 -4.17 -0.57 1.29
CA GLY A 191 -4.17 -1.72 2.19
C GLY A 191 -2.99 -1.74 3.17
N PHE A 192 -2.58 -2.94 3.58
CA PHE A 192 -1.48 -3.09 4.53
C PHE A 192 -0.13 -2.81 3.87
N LEU A 193 0.72 -2.05 4.54
CA LEU A 193 2.12 -1.85 4.15
C LEU A 193 2.90 -3.14 4.40
N THR A 194 3.76 -3.54 3.46
CA THR A 194 4.74 -4.60 3.70
C THR A 194 5.69 -4.19 4.83
N GLN A 195 5.67 -4.91 5.95
CA GLN A 195 6.46 -4.59 7.14
C GLN A 195 7.89 -5.15 7.05
N SER A 196 8.08 -6.31 6.41
CA SER A 196 9.41 -6.89 6.22
C SER A 196 9.50 -7.83 5.02
N ASN A 197 10.63 -7.79 4.32
CA ASN A 197 10.97 -8.78 3.30
C ASN A 197 11.91 -9.88 3.82
N THR A 198 12.29 -9.82 5.10
CA THR A 198 13.19 -10.81 5.73
C THR A 198 12.39 -12.02 6.19
N PRO A 199 12.76 -13.27 5.79
CA PRO A 199 11.99 -14.46 6.12
C PRO A 199 11.70 -14.66 7.61
N SER A 200 12.66 -14.35 8.50
CA SER A 200 12.47 -14.44 9.95
C SER A 200 11.41 -13.48 10.52
N SER A 201 11.01 -12.48 9.74
CA SER A 201 10.11 -11.40 10.15
C SER A 201 8.81 -11.38 9.36
N TYR A 202 8.51 -12.41 8.56
CA TYR A 202 7.26 -12.54 7.82
C TYR A 202 6.02 -12.57 8.71
N GLY A 203 6.15 -12.89 10.00
CA GLY A 203 5.05 -12.80 10.96
C GLY A 203 4.56 -11.38 11.26
N LEU A 204 5.25 -10.35 10.77
CA LEU A 204 4.83 -8.95 10.84
C LEU A 204 3.93 -8.54 9.67
N ASN A 205 3.91 -9.30 8.58
CA ASN A 205 3.13 -8.98 7.39
C ASN A 205 1.71 -9.56 7.48
N PHE A 206 0.77 -8.87 6.87
CA PHE A 206 -0.57 -9.41 6.61
C PHE A 206 -0.51 -10.53 5.55
N PRO A 207 -1.36 -11.56 5.60
CA PRO A 207 -2.27 -11.90 6.69
C PRO A 207 -1.65 -12.82 7.75
N THR A 208 -2.19 -12.77 8.97
CA THR A 208 -1.98 -13.80 10.00
C THR A 208 -3.18 -14.72 10.20
N THR A 209 -4.32 -14.35 9.65
CA THR A 209 -5.56 -15.13 9.66
C THR A 209 -5.94 -15.54 8.24
N GLY A 210 -6.52 -16.73 8.06
CA GLY A 210 -6.97 -17.19 6.74
C GLY A 210 -8.37 -17.79 6.80
N ILE A 211 -9.12 -17.66 5.72
CA ILE A 211 -10.39 -18.36 5.48
C ILE A 211 -10.43 -18.80 4.02
N ASN A 212 -11.08 -19.94 3.75
CA ASN A 212 -11.17 -20.47 2.39
C ASN A 212 -11.78 -19.44 1.43
N ARG A 213 -11.12 -19.26 0.28
CA ARG A 213 -11.45 -18.30 -0.80
C ARG A 213 -11.29 -16.82 -0.43
N ALA A 214 -10.70 -16.50 0.73
CA ALA A 214 -10.22 -15.15 0.98
C ALA A 214 -9.13 -14.79 -0.03
N HIS A 215 -9.15 -13.54 -0.47
CA HIS A 215 -8.17 -13.03 -1.39
C HIS A 215 -7.73 -11.62 -1.01
N PHE A 216 -6.51 -11.29 -1.40
CA PHE A 216 -5.94 -9.97 -1.30
C PHE A 216 -5.07 -9.69 -2.51
N ASP A 217 -4.90 -8.41 -2.83
CA ASP A 217 -4.20 -7.95 -4.00
C ASP A 217 -2.83 -7.39 -3.58
N LEU A 218 -1.75 -7.99 -4.03
CA LEU A 218 -0.39 -7.47 -3.88
C LEU A 218 -0.20 -6.32 -4.87
N GLN A 219 0.35 -5.20 -4.40
CA GLN A 219 0.71 -4.05 -5.22
C GLN A 219 2.22 -3.95 -5.33
N ILE A 220 2.74 -3.97 -6.57
CA ILE A 220 4.16 -4.08 -6.87
C ILE A 220 4.61 -2.82 -7.61
N ASP A 221 5.66 -2.17 -7.11
CA ASP A 221 6.26 -1.01 -7.77
C ASP A 221 7.63 -1.39 -8.37
N GLY A 222 7.99 -0.73 -9.47
CA GLY A 222 9.26 -0.93 -10.19
C GLY A 222 9.24 -2.00 -11.28
N ILE A 223 8.12 -2.72 -11.48
CA ILE A 223 7.98 -3.70 -12.58
C ILE A 223 6.51 -3.94 -12.93
N ASP A 224 6.26 -4.30 -14.18
CA ASP A 224 5.02 -4.90 -14.63
C ASP A 224 4.94 -6.36 -14.12
N ALA A 225 4.22 -6.55 -13.01
CA ALA A 225 4.12 -7.82 -12.31
C ALA A 225 3.39 -8.90 -13.13
N SER A 226 2.58 -8.51 -14.12
CA SER A 226 1.90 -9.44 -15.04
C SER A 226 2.88 -10.21 -15.93
N LYS A 227 4.10 -9.68 -16.13
CA LYS A 227 5.18 -10.34 -16.88
C LYS A 227 5.95 -11.37 -16.05
N LEU A 228 5.68 -11.46 -14.75
CA LEU A 228 6.33 -12.42 -13.87
C LEU A 228 5.55 -13.74 -13.83
N THR A 229 6.28 -14.84 -13.63
CA THR A 229 5.72 -16.16 -13.37
C THR A 229 5.54 -16.35 -11.87
N TRP A 230 4.35 -16.77 -11.45
CA TRP A 230 3.99 -16.93 -10.04
C TRP A 230 3.51 -18.36 -9.74
N PRO A 231 4.39 -19.26 -9.27
CA PRO A 231 4.00 -20.61 -8.88
C PRO A 231 3.12 -20.61 -7.63
N ALA A 232 2.06 -21.42 -7.60
CA ALA A 232 1.25 -21.61 -6.40
C ALA A 232 2.09 -22.20 -5.24
N VAL A 233 1.77 -21.81 -4.01
CA VAL A 233 2.48 -22.26 -2.81
C VAL A 233 1.51 -23.01 -1.90
N THR A 234 1.78 -24.29 -1.65
CA THR A 234 0.97 -25.13 -0.78
C THR A 234 1.71 -25.46 0.52
N ARG A 235 1.09 -25.19 1.65
CA ARG A 235 1.55 -25.57 3.00
C ARG A 235 0.42 -26.23 3.76
N ASP A 236 0.63 -27.51 4.08
CA ASP A 236 -0.30 -28.35 4.83
C ASP A 236 -1.79 -28.27 4.43
N GLY A 237 -2.05 -28.28 3.11
CA GLY A 237 -3.41 -28.24 2.56
C GLY A 237 -4.05 -26.86 2.51
N ILE A 238 -3.30 -25.80 2.80
CA ILE A 238 -3.62 -24.43 2.40
C ILE A 238 -2.74 -24.08 1.18
N THR A 239 -3.37 -23.61 0.10
CA THR A 239 -2.72 -23.18 -1.14
C THR A 239 -2.95 -21.69 -1.34
N ALA A 240 -1.87 -20.94 -1.54
CA ALA A 240 -1.89 -19.58 -2.05
C ALA A 240 -1.69 -19.61 -3.58
N THR A 241 -2.68 -19.17 -4.33
CA THR A 241 -2.64 -19.06 -5.79
C THR A 241 -2.53 -17.60 -6.19
N MET A 242 -1.56 -17.29 -7.04
CA MET A 242 -1.32 -15.94 -7.56
C MET A 242 -1.84 -15.83 -8.98
N THR A 243 -2.68 -14.84 -9.23
CA THR A 243 -3.23 -14.54 -10.56
C THR A 243 -3.04 -13.06 -10.87
N PRO A 244 -2.46 -12.71 -12.03
CA PRO A 244 -2.51 -11.33 -12.52
C PRO A 244 -3.95 -10.84 -12.58
N THR A 245 -4.18 -9.57 -12.24
CA THR A 245 -5.50 -8.97 -12.39
C THR A 245 -5.60 -8.29 -13.76
N ASP A 246 -6.64 -8.61 -14.53
CA ASP A 246 -6.79 -8.24 -15.95
C ASP A 246 -6.70 -6.73 -16.25
N ASN A 247 -6.89 -5.87 -15.24
CA ASN A 247 -6.99 -4.42 -15.40
C ASN A 247 -5.86 -3.63 -14.71
N LYS A 248 -4.87 -4.30 -14.09
CA LYS A 248 -3.77 -3.65 -13.36
C LYS A 248 -2.47 -4.45 -13.52
N SER A 249 -1.59 -3.98 -14.40
CA SER A 249 -0.27 -4.59 -14.70
C SER A 249 0.59 -4.83 -13.45
N ASN A 250 0.42 -4.01 -12.42
CA ASN A 250 1.22 -4.01 -11.20
C ASN A 250 0.51 -4.66 -10.01
N THR A 251 -0.53 -5.47 -10.26
CA THR A 251 -1.33 -6.10 -9.19
C THR A 251 -1.48 -7.60 -9.41
N ILE A 252 -1.18 -8.36 -8.35
CA ILE A 252 -1.31 -9.81 -8.32
C ILE A 252 -2.29 -10.19 -7.21
N ARG A 253 -3.40 -10.83 -7.58
CA ARG A 253 -4.35 -11.37 -6.63
C ARG A 253 -3.83 -12.67 -6.05
N VAL A 254 -3.74 -12.73 -4.73
CA VAL A 254 -3.46 -13.94 -3.96
C VAL A 254 -4.79 -14.48 -3.44
N THR A 255 -5.13 -15.72 -3.79
CA THR A 255 -6.30 -16.42 -3.27
C THR A 255 -5.86 -17.57 -2.37
N LEU A 256 -6.35 -17.59 -1.13
CA LEU A 256 -6.11 -18.68 -0.18
C LEU A 256 -7.21 -19.74 -0.33
N THR A 257 -6.83 -20.96 -0.66
CA THR A 257 -7.73 -22.13 -0.68
C THR A 257 -7.27 -23.10 0.39
N GLY A 258 -8.16 -23.63 1.21
CA GLY A 258 -7.77 -24.56 2.27
C GLY A 258 -8.95 -25.33 2.87
N PRO A 259 -8.78 -25.92 4.05
CA PRO A 259 -9.84 -26.68 4.72
C PRO A 259 -11.13 -25.88 4.83
N ALA A 260 -12.22 -26.43 4.31
CA ALA A 260 -13.55 -25.83 4.37
C ALA A 260 -14.60 -26.94 4.43
N VAL A 261 -15.75 -26.62 5.00
CA VAL A 261 -16.90 -27.51 4.99
C VAL A 261 -17.58 -27.52 3.62
N THR A 262 -18.12 -28.67 3.23
CA THR A 262 -18.99 -28.77 2.06
C THR A 262 -20.40 -28.26 2.37
N ALA A 263 -21.21 -28.04 1.33
CA ALA A 263 -22.60 -27.64 1.49
C ALA A 263 -23.41 -28.67 2.31
N GLU A 264 -23.10 -29.96 2.15
CA GLU A 264 -23.71 -31.05 2.90
C GLU A 264 -23.33 -30.97 4.39
N GLN A 265 -22.04 -30.79 4.71
CA GLN A 265 -21.56 -30.69 6.09
C GLN A 265 -22.16 -29.49 6.83
N THR A 266 -22.35 -28.35 6.15
CA THR A 266 -22.99 -27.16 6.72
C THR A 266 -24.42 -27.46 7.22
N ASN A 267 -25.16 -28.32 6.52
CA ASN A 267 -26.56 -28.63 6.81
C ASN A 267 -26.76 -29.68 7.92
N LEU A 268 -25.68 -30.35 8.35
CA LEU A 268 -25.71 -31.34 9.41
C LEU A 268 -25.53 -30.68 10.78
N ASP A 269 -26.20 -31.22 11.80
CA ASP A 269 -25.97 -30.84 13.20
C ASP A 269 -24.60 -31.34 13.69
N SER A 270 -24.11 -32.43 13.10
CA SER A 270 -22.75 -32.95 13.26
C SER A 270 -22.06 -32.95 11.89
N PRO A 271 -21.12 -32.02 11.63
CA PRO A 271 -20.53 -31.85 10.29
C PRO A 271 -19.53 -32.95 9.90
N GLY A 272 -19.20 -33.83 10.84
CA GLY A 272 -18.09 -34.77 10.70
C GLY A 272 -16.72 -34.07 10.78
N ALA A 273 -15.66 -34.88 10.85
CA ALA A 273 -14.31 -34.37 11.06
C ALA A 273 -13.79 -33.60 9.84
N LEU A 274 -13.22 -32.42 10.09
CA LEU A 274 -12.47 -31.62 9.13
C LEU A 274 -10.99 -31.67 9.52
N ARG A 275 -10.11 -31.98 8.55
CA ARG A 275 -8.66 -31.98 8.79
C ARG A 275 -8.19 -30.55 9.06
N ALA A 276 -7.68 -30.29 10.25
CA ALA A 276 -7.04 -29.01 10.56
C ALA A 276 -5.65 -28.94 9.91
N PRO A 277 -5.25 -27.76 9.40
CA PRO A 277 -3.86 -27.51 9.01
C PRO A 277 -3.00 -27.37 10.28
N ILE A 278 -1.71 -27.67 10.22
CA ILE A 278 -0.71 -27.43 11.25
C ILE A 278 -0.35 -25.96 11.14
N LEU A 279 -0.64 -25.17 12.17
CA LEU A 279 -0.32 -23.74 12.23
C LEU A 279 0.61 -23.46 13.42
N PRO A 280 1.49 -22.44 13.34
CA PRO A 280 1.60 -21.46 12.25
C PRO A 280 2.30 -22.01 10.99
N GLN A 281 1.98 -21.45 9.82
CA GLN A 281 2.64 -21.75 8.53
C GLN A 281 3.20 -20.50 7.88
N THR A 282 4.44 -20.60 7.42
CA THR A 282 5.10 -19.52 6.67
C THR A 282 4.91 -19.74 5.18
N PHE A 283 4.39 -18.71 4.51
CA PHE A 283 4.27 -18.63 3.06
C PHE A 283 5.30 -17.63 2.53
N GLU A 284 5.95 -17.96 1.41
CA GLU A 284 6.81 -17.05 0.64
C GLU A 284 6.34 -17.13 -0.82
N LEU A 285 5.74 -16.05 -1.30
CA LEU A 285 5.26 -15.88 -2.66
C LEU A 285 6.36 -15.21 -3.47
N VAL A 286 6.77 -15.81 -4.58
CA VAL A 286 7.91 -15.33 -5.37
C VAL A 286 7.48 -15.13 -6.83
N GLY A 287 7.78 -13.95 -7.37
CA GLY A 287 7.60 -13.63 -8.77
C GLY A 287 8.92 -13.80 -9.53
N TYR A 288 8.93 -14.66 -10.55
CA TYR A 288 10.12 -14.99 -11.34
C TYR A 288 10.08 -14.35 -12.73
N ASN A 289 11.22 -13.92 -13.25
CA ASN A 289 11.32 -13.52 -14.66
C ASN A 289 11.36 -14.74 -15.60
N SER A 290 11.44 -14.50 -16.91
CA SER A 290 11.52 -15.55 -17.94
C SER A 290 12.76 -16.44 -17.85
N SER A 291 13.80 -16.00 -17.14
CA SER A 291 15.03 -16.77 -16.85
C SER A 291 14.96 -17.51 -15.51
N ASN A 292 13.78 -17.58 -14.89
CA ASN A 292 13.55 -18.22 -13.59
C ASN A 292 14.35 -17.59 -12.43
N VAL A 293 14.70 -16.31 -12.54
CA VAL A 293 15.33 -15.53 -11.46
C VAL A 293 14.24 -14.85 -10.64
N ALA A 294 14.32 -14.97 -9.31
CA ALA A 294 13.40 -14.31 -8.38
C ALA A 294 13.58 -12.78 -8.45
N ILE A 295 12.51 -12.05 -8.73
CA ILE A 295 12.50 -10.59 -8.86
C ILE A 295 11.89 -9.94 -7.62
N VAL A 296 10.79 -10.49 -7.11
CA VAL A 296 10.08 -10.00 -5.93
C VAL A 296 9.68 -11.14 -5.02
N LYS A 297 9.58 -10.85 -3.72
CA LYS A 297 9.14 -11.79 -2.69
C LYS A 297 8.16 -11.13 -1.74
N TYR A 298 7.11 -11.84 -1.36
CA TYR A 298 6.21 -11.47 -0.28
C TYR A 298 6.01 -12.66 0.63
N GLY A 299 6.25 -12.50 1.93
CA GLY A 299 6.02 -13.58 2.88
C GLY A 299 5.14 -13.17 4.03
N PHE A 300 4.38 -14.12 4.54
CA PHE A 300 3.46 -13.95 5.67
C PHE A 300 3.37 -15.24 6.48
N VAL A 301 2.85 -15.16 7.71
CA VAL A 301 2.69 -16.31 8.59
C VAL A 301 1.22 -16.45 9.00
N LEU A 302 0.54 -17.47 8.48
CA LEU A 302 -0.79 -17.82 8.96
C LEU A 302 -0.68 -18.46 10.34
N LYS A 303 -1.34 -17.85 11.32
CA LYS A 303 -1.44 -18.30 12.72
C LYS A 303 -2.79 -18.95 13.01
N LYS A 304 -3.85 -18.52 12.33
CA LYS A 304 -5.22 -19.03 12.51
C LYS A 304 -5.91 -19.31 11.18
N TRP A 305 -6.71 -20.36 11.14
CA TRP A 305 -7.56 -20.72 10.02
C TRP A 305 -9.03 -20.77 10.45
N PHE A 306 -9.87 -20.07 9.72
CA PHE A 306 -11.29 -19.94 10.00
C PHE A 306 -12.09 -20.80 9.02
N VAL A 307 -13.13 -21.42 9.56
CA VAL A 307 -14.13 -22.18 8.82
C VAL A 307 -15.48 -21.63 9.21
N MET A 308 -16.32 -21.38 8.22
CA MET A 308 -17.64 -20.86 8.48
C MET A 308 -18.69 -21.92 8.19
N ARG A 309 -19.71 -22.00 9.04
CA ARG A 309 -20.95 -22.70 8.73
C ARG A 309 -21.76 -21.88 7.73
N THR A 310 -21.39 -21.96 6.45
CA THR A 310 -22.09 -21.24 5.37
C THR A 310 -22.40 -22.14 4.18
N GLY A 311 -23.59 -21.96 3.61
CA GLY A 311 -24.01 -22.52 2.34
C GLY A 311 -24.06 -21.41 1.31
N LEU A 312 -23.48 -21.62 0.13
CA LEU A 312 -23.68 -20.70 -0.98
C LEU A 312 -25.16 -20.74 -1.41
N LEU A 313 -25.71 -19.55 -1.64
CA LEU A 313 -26.93 -19.19 -2.36
C LEU A 313 -28.11 -18.68 -1.49
N ARG A 314 -28.50 -17.45 -1.80
CA ARG A 314 -29.77 -16.81 -1.43
C ARG A 314 -30.94 -17.66 -1.94
N GLY A 315 -31.96 -17.87 -1.12
CA GLY A 315 -33.29 -18.22 -1.64
C GLY A 315 -34.14 -19.11 -0.76
N ASP A 316 -33.53 -20.03 -0.01
CA ASP A 316 -34.29 -20.97 0.81
C ASP A 316 -34.05 -20.75 2.31
N SER A 317 -35.11 -21.00 3.08
CA SER A 317 -35.25 -20.86 4.53
C SER A 317 -34.30 -21.76 5.31
N ALA A 318 -33.01 -21.43 5.27
CA ALA A 318 -31.99 -22.41 5.56
C ALA A 318 -31.28 -22.20 6.90
N LYS A 319 -30.92 -23.35 7.47
CA LYS A 319 -30.31 -23.60 8.79
C LYS A 319 -28.86 -23.06 8.89
N TYR A 320 -28.64 -21.79 8.55
CA TYR A 320 -27.32 -21.14 8.55
C TYR A 320 -27.08 -20.27 9.79
N TYR A 321 -28.17 -19.82 10.38
CA TYR A 321 -28.21 -19.24 11.71
C TYR A 321 -28.68 -20.34 12.65
N ASP A 322 -28.05 -20.44 13.81
CA ASP A 322 -28.44 -21.42 14.80
C ASP A 322 -28.26 -20.85 16.20
N THR A 323 -28.83 -21.52 17.19
CA THR A 323 -28.64 -21.15 18.59
C THR A 323 -27.19 -21.35 19.02
N TYR A 324 -26.75 -20.59 20.01
CA TYR A 324 -25.38 -20.67 20.50
C TYR A 324 -24.94 -22.11 20.87
N PRO A 325 -25.73 -22.92 21.61
CA PRO A 325 -25.31 -24.28 21.97
C PRO A 325 -25.10 -25.18 20.75
N LYS A 326 -25.92 -25.03 19.71
CA LYS A 326 -25.79 -25.80 18.48
C LYS A 326 -24.59 -25.36 17.66
N MET A 327 -24.33 -24.05 17.56
CA MET A 327 -23.13 -23.54 16.89
C MET A 327 -21.84 -23.99 17.59
N LEU A 328 -21.83 -23.95 18.94
CA LEU A 328 -20.73 -24.45 19.75
C LEU A 328 -20.49 -25.96 19.52
N SER A 329 -21.56 -26.75 19.53
CA SER A 329 -21.51 -28.19 19.24
C SER A 329 -21.01 -28.45 17.81
N TRP A 330 -21.50 -27.69 16.83
CA TRP A 330 -21.11 -27.82 15.43
C TRP A 330 -19.61 -27.56 15.22
N CYS A 331 -19.08 -26.47 15.77
CA CYS A 331 -17.65 -26.17 15.68
C CYS A 331 -16.77 -27.23 16.35
N THR A 332 -17.20 -27.73 17.52
CA THR A 332 -16.48 -28.80 18.22
C THR A 332 -16.57 -30.12 17.44
N GLY A 333 -17.69 -30.35 16.77
CA GLY A 333 -17.95 -31.53 15.94
C GLY A 333 -17.09 -31.62 14.67
N LEU A 334 -16.50 -30.51 14.21
CA LEU A 334 -15.46 -30.54 13.16
C LEU A 334 -14.20 -31.29 13.62
N GLY A 335 -14.01 -31.47 14.93
CA GLY A 335 -12.85 -32.15 15.49
C GLY A 335 -11.54 -31.40 15.23
N SER A 336 -10.42 -32.11 15.37
CA SER A 336 -9.07 -31.61 15.06
C SER A 336 -8.65 -30.33 15.79
N GLY A 337 -9.33 -29.97 16.88
CA GLY A 337 -9.05 -28.75 17.66
C GLY A 337 -9.80 -27.51 17.18
N TYR A 338 -10.69 -27.59 16.19
CA TYR A 338 -11.58 -26.48 15.86
C TYR A 338 -12.50 -26.17 17.05
N ARG A 339 -12.71 -24.88 17.29
CA ARG A 339 -13.60 -24.37 18.33
C ARG A 339 -14.43 -23.21 17.81
N LEU A 340 -15.51 -22.91 18.51
CA LEU A 340 -16.20 -21.65 18.30
C LEU A 340 -15.23 -20.49 18.60
N THR A 341 -15.30 -19.45 17.77
CA THR A 341 -14.49 -18.24 17.93
C THR A 341 -14.73 -17.57 19.29
N GLN A 342 -13.76 -16.80 19.77
CA GLN A 342 -13.93 -15.81 20.84
C GLN A 342 -13.99 -14.42 20.21
N VAL A 343 -14.42 -13.39 20.96
CA VAL A 343 -14.43 -12.00 20.47
C VAL A 343 -13.06 -11.62 19.90
N LYS A 344 -11.96 -11.94 20.60
CA LYS A 344 -10.58 -11.66 20.16
C LYS A 344 -10.12 -12.43 18.91
N ASP A 345 -10.82 -13.47 18.49
CA ASP A 345 -10.49 -14.12 17.21
C ASP A 345 -11.05 -13.32 16.04
N LEU A 346 -12.15 -12.60 16.25
CA LEU A 346 -12.88 -11.90 15.20
C LEU A 346 -12.53 -10.42 15.13
N THR A 347 -12.32 -9.74 16.25
CA THR A 347 -12.17 -8.28 16.29
C THR A 347 -11.22 -7.80 17.40
N ASN A 348 -10.66 -6.61 17.21
CA ASN A 348 -9.93 -5.85 18.22
C ASN A 348 -10.77 -4.77 18.91
N SER A 349 -12.10 -4.83 18.76
CA SER A 349 -13.05 -3.95 19.43
C SER A 349 -12.89 -3.91 20.94
N VAL A 350 -13.10 -2.73 21.52
CA VAL A 350 -13.22 -2.53 22.95
C VAL A 350 -14.63 -2.11 23.32
N CYS A 351 -15.11 -2.52 24.49
CA CYS A 351 -16.38 -2.04 25.03
C CYS A 351 -16.22 -0.68 25.74
N SER A 352 -15.69 0.30 25.00
CA SER A 352 -15.59 1.70 25.42
C SER A 352 -15.69 2.61 24.18
N GLY A 353 -15.80 3.92 24.37
CA GLY A 353 -15.84 4.87 23.25
C GLY A 353 -17.06 4.72 22.34
N ALA A 354 -16.91 5.07 21.07
CA ALA A 354 -18.00 5.05 20.09
C ALA A 354 -18.52 3.61 19.87
N GLY A 355 -19.85 3.47 19.75
CA GLY A 355 -20.50 2.17 19.54
C GLY A 355 -20.72 1.33 20.81
N SER A 356 -20.34 1.84 21.99
CA SER A 356 -20.51 1.14 23.28
C SER A 356 -21.76 1.56 24.06
N THR A 357 -22.65 2.33 23.45
CA THR A 357 -23.88 2.80 24.11
C THR A 357 -24.77 1.61 24.49
N ASN A 358 -25.27 1.61 25.73
CA ASN A 358 -26.11 0.58 26.36
C ASN A 358 -25.39 -0.68 26.91
N SER A 359 -24.04 -0.71 27.01
CA SER A 359 -23.26 -1.75 27.72
C SER A 359 -23.44 -3.21 27.26
N LEU A 360 -24.04 -3.45 26.09
CA LEU A 360 -24.26 -4.80 25.55
C LEU A 360 -22.95 -5.54 25.22
N CYS A 361 -21.81 -4.86 25.20
CA CYS A 361 -20.49 -5.46 25.04
C CYS A 361 -19.72 -5.62 26.37
N GLN A 362 -20.33 -5.33 27.53
CA GLN A 362 -19.61 -5.22 28.79
C GLN A 362 -18.96 -6.56 29.16
N GLY A 363 -17.63 -6.55 29.33
CA GLY A 363 -16.83 -7.74 29.59
C GLY A 363 -16.26 -8.41 28.34
N ALA A 364 -16.61 -7.95 27.13
CA ALA A 364 -15.98 -8.41 25.90
C ALA A 364 -14.52 -7.98 25.84
N ILE A 365 -13.64 -8.92 25.47
CA ILE A 365 -12.20 -8.69 25.30
C ILE A 365 -11.85 -8.95 23.85
N GLY A 366 -11.59 -7.88 23.10
CA GLY A 366 -11.06 -7.95 21.74
C GLY A 366 -9.58 -8.32 21.70
N ALA A 367 -9.08 -8.53 20.49
CA ALA A 367 -7.66 -8.68 20.21
C ALA A 367 -6.88 -7.39 20.48
N THR A 368 -5.56 -7.51 20.51
CA THR A 368 -4.63 -6.39 20.61
C THR A 368 -3.85 -6.23 19.30
N PRO A 369 -3.49 -5.01 18.88
CA PRO A 369 -3.81 -3.72 19.51
C PRO A 369 -5.30 -3.40 19.46
N SER A 370 -5.82 -2.86 20.56
CA SER A 370 -7.23 -2.49 20.70
C SER A 370 -7.60 -1.34 19.78
N SER A 371 -8.82 -1.36 19.24
CA SER A 371 -9.38 -0.23 18.51
C SER A 371 -9.80 0.92 19.43
N SER A 372 -10.16 2.05 18.83
CA SER A 372 -10.62 3.24 19.55
C SER A 372 -12.04 3.13 20.15
N GLY A 373 -12.80 2.09 19.80
CA GLY A 373 -14.15 1.90 20.31
C GLY A 373 -14.72 0.50 20.03
N ASN A 374 -16.03 0.37 20.09
CA ASN A 374 -16.69 -0.90 19.79
C ASN A 374 -16.87 -1.07 18.28
N HIS A 375 -15.76 -1.25 17.57
CA HIS A 375 -15.64 -1.51 16.14
C HIS A 375 -14.22 -1.99 15.85
N TYR A 376 -13.99 -2.73 14.78
CA TYR A 376 -12.61 -3.10 14.43
C TYR A 376 -11.83 -1.87 13.96
N GLN A 377 -10.52 -1.91 14.13
CA GLN A 377 -9.60 -0.97 13.51
C GLN A 377 -8.46 -1.74 12.87
N ARG A 378 -8.10 -1.40 11.62
CA ARG A 378 -7.18 -2.18 10.79
C ARG A 378 -5.85 -2.41 11.50
N ASN A 379 -5.55 -3.67 11.78
CA ASN A 379 -4.33 -4.08 12.46
C ASN A 379 -3.98 -5.52 12.04
N ILE A 380 -2.69 -5.81 12.06
CA ILE A 380 -2.15 -7.15 11.80
C ILE A 380 -2.13 -7.91 13.12
N ASP A 381 -2.47 -9.21 13.10
CA ASP A 381 -2.55 -10.08 14.27
C ASP A 381 -3.62 -9.66 15.31
N ALA A 382 -4.63 -8.90 14.87
CA ALA A 382 -5.64 -8.29 15.72
C ALA A 382 -7.06 -8.83 15.46
N GLY A 383 -7.15 -10.08 15.02
CA GLY A 383 -8.41 -10.76 14.70
C GLY A 383 -8.82 -10.65 13.24
N LEU A 384 -9.75 -11.53 12.84
CA LEU A 384 -10.15 -11.73 11.45
C LEU A 384 -10.61 -10.44 10.75
N LEU A 385 -11.47 -9.65 11.39
CA LEU A 385 -12.04 -8.44 10.80
C LEU A 385 -11.06 -7.26 10.83
N ALA A 386 -10.15 -7.19 11.80
CA ALA A 386 -9.10 -6.18 11.81
C ALA A 386 -8.12 -6.37 10.64
N GLU A 387 -7.89 -7.61 10.22
CA GLU A 387 -7.10 -7.92 9.04
C GLU A 387 -7.92 -7.80 7.75
N TRP A 388 -8.98 -8.58 7.61
CA TRP A 388 -9.68 -8.70 6.32
C TRP A 388 -10.75 -7.65 6.09
N GLY A 389 -11.22 -6.99 7.15
CA GLY A 389 -12.32 -6.03 7.10
C GLY A 389 -13.65 -6.71 6.86
N ASN A 390 -14.51 -6.02 6.11
CA ASN A 390 -15.82 -6.53 5.74
C ASN A 390 -15.73 -7.79 4.86
N LEU A 391 -16.11 -8.94 5.40
CA LEU A 391 -16.18 -10.20 4.67
C LEU A 391 -17.52 -10.43 3.94
N SER A 392 -18.45 -9.45 3.94
CA SER A 392 -19.76 -9.49 3.26
C SER A 392 -19.74 -10.00 1.80
N PRO A 393 -18.75 -9.62 0.96
CA PRO A 393 -18.66 -10.12 -0.42
C PRO A 393 -18.37 -11.63 -0.53
N ILE A 394 -17.79 -12.21 0.52
CA ILE A 394 -17.48 -13.65 0.63
C ILE A 394 -18.59 -14.36 1.42
N VAL A 395 -19.23 -13.66 2.35
CA VAL A 395 -20.16 -14.20 3.35
C VAL A 395 -21.23 -13.18 3.71
N VAL A 396 -22.52 -13.46 3.51
CA VAL A 396 -23.59 -12.61 4.06
C VAL A 396 -23.95 -13.04 5.49
N THR A 397 -23.68 -12.20 6.50
CA THR A 397 -24.25 -12.37 7.85
C THR A 397 -25.07 -11.13 8.22
N ASN A 398 -26.37 -11.30 8.49
CA ASN A 398 -27.27 -10.19 8.86
C ASN A 398 -27.34 -9.95 10.38
N TYR A 399 -26.80 -10.85 11.20
CA TYR A 399 -27.11 -10.93 12.64
C TYR A 399 -25.87 -11.10 13.55
N GLY A 400 -24.68 -10.80 13.03
CA GLY A 400 -23.40 -11.07 13.69
C GLY A 400 -23.04 -12.56 13.73
N SER A 401 -21.85 -12.86 14.26
CA SER A 401 -21.36 -14.21 14.46
C SER A 401 -21.14 -14.49 15.94
N TRP A 402 -21.60 -15.66 16.40
CA TRP A 402 -21.41 -16.14 17.76
C TRP A 402 -19.93 -16.16 18.17
N ALA A 403 -19.69 -15.69 19.38
CA ALA A 403 -18.46 -15.90 20.11
C ALA A 403 -18.73 -16.75 21.36
N SER A 404 -17.75 -17.54 21.76
CA SER A 404 -17.82 -18.51 22.87
C SER A 404 -17.87 -17.85 24.24
N ASP A 405 -17.31 -16.64 24.35
CA ASP A 405 -17.37 -15.75 25.51
C ASP A 405 -18.70 -14.98 25.59
N GLY A 406 -19.01 -14.47 26.79
CA GLY A 406 -20.28 -13.82 27.08
C GLY A 406 -20.28 -13.10 28.42
N SER A 407 -21.42 -12.48 28.73
CA SER A 407 -21.65 -11.75 29.99
C SER A 407 -22.99 -12.17 30.58
N GLY A 408 -22.95 -12.71 31.81
CA GLY A 408 -24.14 -13.27 32.46
C GLY A 408 -24.78 -14.42 31.64
N PRO A 409 -26.12 -14.42 31.45
CA PRO A 409 -26.80 -15.46 30.69
C PRO A 409 -26.58 -15.34 29.17
N ASP A 410 -26.19 -14.16 28.70
CA ASP A 410 -26.05 -13.87 27.28
C ASP A 410 -24.68 -14.32 26.74
N ARG A 411 -24.59 -14.38 25.41
CA ARG A 411 -23.35 -14.64 24.67
C ARG A 411 -23.04 -13.49 23.75
N PHE A 412 -21.75 -13.30 23.46
CA PHE A 412 -21.35 -12.25 22.56
C PHE A 412 -21.58 -12.67 21.10
N ILE A 413 -21.97 -11.69 20.30
CA ILE A 413 -21.94 -11.75 18.84
C ILE A 413 -21.06 -10.61 18.32
N VAL A 414 -20.35 -10.87 17.22
CA VAL A 414 -19.53 -9.87 16.54
C VAL A 414 -20.13 -9.59 15.17
N ASP A 415 -20.45 -8.33 14.90
CA ASP A 415 -20.97 -7.89 13.61
C ASP A 415 -19.90 -8.06 12.52
N GLY A 416 -20.24 -8.73 11.42
CA GLY A 416 -19.28 -9.01 10.33
C GLY A 416 -18.97 -7.80 9.45
N LEU A 417 -19.76 -6.72 9.55
CA LEU A 417 -19.59 -5.51 8.76
C LEU A 417 -18.60 -4.57 9.46
N HIS A 418 -18.81 -4.28 10.73
CA HIS A 418 -18.02 -3.29 11.47
C HIS A 418 -17.20 -3.86 12.65
N GLY A 419 -17.34 -5.14 12.97
CA GLY A 419 -16.63 -5.80 14.07
C GLY A 419 -17.08 -5.38 15.46
N ASN A 420 -18.20 -4.65 15.59
CA ASN A 420 -18.73 -4.27 16.88
C ASN A 420 -19.35 -5.48 17.60
N VAL A 421 -19.22 -5.47 18.93
CA VAL A 421 -19.65 -6.56 19.80
C VAL A 421 -20.99 -6.21 20.44
N HIS A 422 -21.88 -7.19 20.54
CA HIS A 422 -23.14 -7.12 21.28
C HIS A 422 -23.37 -8.39 22.09
N SER A 423 -24.22 -8.32 23.11
CA SER A 423 -24.76 -9.48 23.80
C SER A 423 -26.06 -9.92 23.13
N ARG A 424 -26.29 -11.22 23.14
CA ARG A 424 -27.50 -11.83 22.59
C ARG A 424 -27.88 -13.06 23.41
N SER A 425 -29.19 -13.25 23.58
CA SER A 425 -29.71 -14.47 24.21
C SER A 425 -29.26 -15.71 23.41
N PRO A 426 -28.71 -16.74 24.08
CA PRO A 426 -28.17 -17.93 23.41
C PRO A 426 -29.23 -18.75 22.67
N ASP A 427 -30.52 -18.53 22.95
CA ASP A 427 -31.65 -19.24 22.32
C ASP A 427 -32.10 -18.62 20.98
N LEU A 428 -31.55 -17.46 20.61
CA LEU A 428 -31.81 -16.83 19.31
C LEU A 428 -30.86 -17.40 18.25
N ASP A 429 -31.23 -17.28 16.98
CA ASP A 429 -30.36 -17.72 15.89
C ASP A 429 -29.32 -16.65 15.51
N SER A 430 -28.06 -17.05 15.30
CA SER A 430 -27.00 -16.21 14.74
C SER A 430 -25.97 -17.05 13.97
N ALA A 431 -25.08 -16.39 13.21
CA ALA A 431 -24.08 -17.08 12.40
C ALA A 431 -22.91 -17.55 13.29
N GLY A 432 -21.97 -18.28 12.73
CA GLY A 432 -20.80 -18.70 13.49
C GLY A 432 -19.59 -19.01 12.62
N TYR A 433 -18.44 -18.57 13.11
CA TYR A 433 -17.14 -19.00 12.65
C TYR A 433 -16.53 -19.96 13.66
N CYS A 434 -15.96 -21.03 13.14
CA CYS A 434 -15.05 -21.89 13.86
C CYS A 434 -13.61 -21.48 13.51
N VAL A 435 -12.71 -21.60 14.47
CA VAL A 435 -11.31 -21.22 14.31
C VAL A 435 -10.41 -22.35 14.79
N TYR A 436 -9.26 -22.48 14.13
CA TYR A 436 -8.17 -23.35 14.54
C TYR A 436 -6.83 -22.60 14.49
N PRO A 437 -5.94 -22.81 15.48
CA PRO A 437 -6.26 -23.25 16.83
C PRO A 437 -7.09 -22.20 17.63
#